data_AF-A0A943XNH7-F1
#
_entry.id   AF-A0A943XNH7-F1
#
_cell.length_a   1.000
_cell.length_b   1.000
_cell.length_c   1.000
_cell.angle_alpha   90.00
_cell.angle_beta   90.00
_cell.angle_gamma   90.00
#
_symmetry.space_group_name_H-M   'P 1'
#
loop_
_entity.id
_entity.type
_entity.pdbx_description
1 polymer ?
#
loop_
_entity_poly.entity_id
_entity_poly.type
_entity_poly.pdbx_seq_one_letter_code
_entity_poly.pdbx_strand_id
1 'polypeptide(L)'
;MKKNIGKILAVILVVALLATVLCACNAESYQKKLEKKGYAVTTATSNDKESTAAWTVTAINKNTGDIVVITKYNNSDDAKKAESNGINVSVGSLKKVTKRQGKIVFSGTEQAVKDAM
;
A
#
# COMPACT_ATOMS: atom_id res chain seq x y z
N MET A 1 -9.62 -25.89 35.14
CA MET A 1 -9.72 -25.16 33.85
C MET A 1 -9.44 -23.64 33.95
N LYS A 2 -9.03 -23.07 35.10
CA LYS A 2 -8.82 -21.61 35.28
C LYS A 2 -7.46 -21.05 34.83
N LYS A 3 -6.44 -21.88 34.55
CA LYS A 3 -5.06 -21.43 34.26
C LYS A 3 -4.79 -21.08 32.78
N ASN A 4 -5.71 -21.43 31.87
CA ASN A 4 -5.52 -21.26 30.41
C ASN A 4 -6.40 -20.15 29.81
N ILE A 5 -7.44 -19.71 30.51
CA ILE A 5 -8.34 -18.63 30.06
C ILE A 5 -7.61 -17.28 29.97
N GLY A 6 -6.74 -16.97 30.93
CA GLY A 6 -5.94 -15.74 30.89
C GLY A 6 -4.97 -15.69 29.71
N LYS A 7 -4.41 -16.84 29.30
CA LYS A 7 -3.52 -16.94 28.12
C LYS A 7 -4.30 -16.75 26.81
N ILE A 8 -5.51 -17.30 26.71
CA ILE A 8 -6.37 -17.16 25.53
C ILE A 8 -6.85 -15.71 25.35
N LEU A 9 -7.27 -15.05 26.44
CA LEU A 9 -7.65 -13.63 26.42
C LEU A 9 -6.49 -12.72 26.01
N ALA A 10 -5.28 -12.99 26.49
CA ALA A 10 -4.09 -12.23 26.10
C ALA A 10 -3.77 -12.38 24.61
N VAL A 11 -3.90 -13.59 24.04
CA VAL A 11 -3.71 -13.82 22.59
C VAL A 11 -4.76 -13.09 21.76
N ILE A 12 -6.03 -13.11 22.16
CA ILE A 12 -7.11 -12.42 21.44
C ILE A 12 -6.91 -10.89 21.48
N LEU A 13 -6.49 -10.35 22.63
CA LEU A 13 -6.14 -8.93 22.76
C LEU A 13 -4.92 -8.55 21.91
N VAL A 14 -3.89 -9.39 21.84
CA VAL A 14 -2.72 -9.16 20.98
C VAL A 14 -3.08 -9.26 19.49
N VAL A 15 -3.94 -10.19 19.09
CA VAL A 15 -4.41 -10.32 17.69
C VAL A 15 -5.30 -9.13 17.31
N ALA A 16 -6.17 -8.67 18.21
CA ALA A 16 -6.96 -7.45 18.01
C ALA A 16 -6.07 -6.20 17.96
N LEU A 17 -5.02 -6.12 18.78
CA LEU A 17 -4.05 -5.04 18.74
C LEU A 17 -3.22 -5.07 17.46
N LEU A 18 -2.75 -6.24 17.00
CA LEU A 18 -2.08 -6.41 15.71
C LEU A 18 -3.00 -6.04 14.53
N ALA A 19 -4.30 -6.30 14.65
CA ALA A 19 -5.32 -5.87 13.70
C ALA A 19 -5.64 -4.35 13.77
N THR A 20 -5.27 -3.66 14.85
CA THR A 20 -5.36 -2.18 14.96
C THR A 20 -4.03 -1.46 14.65
N VAL A 21 -2.89 -2.15 14.77
CA VAL A 21 -1.60 -1.67 14.25
C VAL A 21 -1.57 -1.72 12.71
N LEU A 22 -2.53 -2.43 12.09
CA LEU A 22 -2.89 -2.33 10.67
C LEU A 22 -3.25 -0.90 10.20
N CYS A 23 -3.48 0.05 11.11
CA CYS A 23 -3.82 1.44 10.78
C CYS A 23 -2.64 2.44 10.77
N ALA A 24 -1.41 2.02 11.07
CA ALA A 24 -0.23 2.79 10.65
C ALA A 24 0.09 2.46 9.18
N CYS A 25 -0.83 2.83 8.29
CA CYS A 25 -0.58 2.84 6.85
C CYS A 25 0.32 4.06 6.53
N ASN A 26 1.57 3.96 6.98
CA ASN A 26 2.64 4.89 6.68
C ASN A 26 3.40 4.39 5.43
N ALA A 27 4.01 5.32 4.70
CA ALA A 27 4.82 5.00 3.52
C ALA A 27 5.89 3.93 3.81
N GLU A 28 6.42 3.92 5.04
CA GLU A 28 7.49 3.03 5.51
C GLU A 28 7.13 1.54 5.45
N SER A 29 5.88 1.16 5.77
CA SER A 29 5.44 -0.24 5.69
C SER A 29 5.52 -0.78 4.25
N TYR A 30 5.03 0.01 3.29
CA TYR A 30 5.11 -0.32 1.86
C TYR A 30 6.56 -0.32 1.37
N GLN A 31 7.35 0.66 1.80
CA GLN A 31 8.78 0.73 1.48
C GLN A 31 9.50 -0.56 1.88
N LYS A 32 9.42 -0.95 3.17
CA LYS A 32 10.09 -2.16 3.67
C LYS A 32 9.61 -3.42 2.97
N LYS A 33 8.32 -3.50 2.65
CA LYS A 33 7.75 -4.64 1.92
C LYS A 33 8.35 -4.77 0.52
N LEU A 34 8.48 -3.66 -0.20
CA LEU A 34 8.99 -3.61 -1.57
C LEU A 34 10.52 -3.75 -1.62
N GLU A 35 11.26 -3.16 -0.69
CA GLU A 35 12.71 -3.34 -0.56
C GLU A 35 13.08 -4.81 -0.34
N LYS A 36 12.34 -5.54 0.50
CA LYS A 36 12.52 -7.00 0.70
C LYS A 36 12.31 -7.83 -0.57
N LYS A 37 11.56 -7.30 -1.54
CA LYS A 37 11.32 -7.91 -2.85
C LYS A 37 12.29 -7.41 -3.93
N GLY A 38 13.32 -6.65 -3.55
CA GLY A 38 14.37 -6.17 -4.44
C GLY A 38 14.01 -4.90 -5.22
N TYR A 39 12.97 -4.17 -4.81
CA TYR A 39 12.66 -2.88 -5.41
C TYR A 39 13.54 -1.79 -4.79
N ALA A 40 14.01 -0.86 -5.62
CA ALA A 40 14.49 0.44 -5.16
C ALA A 40 13.28 1.33 -4.89
N VAL A 41 13.22 1.94 -3.71
CA VAL A 41 12.05 2.70 -3.25
C VAL A 41 12.41 4.14 -2.93
N THR A 42 11.54 5.07 -3.36
CA THR A 42 11.56 6.49 -2.98
C THR A 42 10.22 6.86 -2.37
N THR A 43 10.23 7.61 -1.26
CA THR A 43 9.02 8.10 -0.60
C THR A 43 8.97 9.61 -0.58
N ALA A 44 7.78 10.19 -0.77
CA ALA A 44 7.53 11.62 -0.61
C ALA A 44 6.33 11.85 0.30
N THR A 45 6.41 12.83 1.18
CA THR A 45 5.32 13.28 2.06
C THR A 45 4.95 14.70 1.71
N SER A 46 3.65 15.02 1.68
CA SER A 46 3.20 16.39 1.47
C SER A 46 2.92 17.07 2.80
N ASN A 47 3.51 18.26 3.00
CA ASN A 47 3.19 19.14 4.13
C ASN A 47 2.25 20.29 3.71
N ASP A 48 1.83 20.30 2.46
CA ASP A 48 0.90 21.29 1.93
C ASP A 48 -0.55 20.88 2.29
N LYS A 49 -1.27 21.81 2.93
CA LYS A 49 -2.65 21.63 3.35
C LYS A 49 -3.63 21.52 2.17
N GLU A 50 -3.26 22.09 1.03
CA GLU A 50 -4.06 22.03 -0.20
C GLU A 50 -3.78 20.76 -1.01
N SER A 51 -2.80 19.95 -0.60
CA SER A 51 -2.48 18.70 -1.28
C SER A 51 -3.58 17.67 -1.11
N THR A 52 -3.92 16.97 -2.19
CA THR A 52 -4.86 15.83 -2.13
C THR A 52 -4.19 14.55 -1.61
N ALA A 53 -2.86 14.48 -1.66
CA ALA A 53 -2.07 13.33 -1.24
C ALA A 53 -1.35 13.59 0.09
N ALA A 54 -1.42 12.64 1.02
CA ALA A 54 -0.65 12.64 2.26
C ALA A 54 0.80 12.22 2.00
N TRP A 55 0.98 11.13 1.24
CA TRP A 55 2.27 10.60 0.87
C TRP A 55 2.19 9.73 -0.38
N THR A 56 3.35 9.53 -1.00
CA THR A 56 3.56 8.68 -2.16
C THR A 56 4.78 7.78 -1.96
N VAL A 57 4.69 6.53 -2.39
CA VAL A 57 5.81 5.58 -2.52
C VAL A 57 5.95 5.22 -3.99
N THR A 58 7.13 5.45 -4.56
CA THR A 58 7.48 5.01 -5.92
C THR A 58 8.52 3.92 -5.80
N ALA A 59 8.28 2.77 -6.42
CA ALA A 59 9.17 1.62 -6.35
C ALA A 59 9.43 1.02 -7.73
N ILE A 60 10.69 0.68 -8.01
CA ILE A 60 11.13 0.10 -9.28
C ILE A 60 12.04 -1.09 -9.01
N ASN A 61 11.70 -2.25 -9.58
CA ASN A 61 12.60 -3.40 -9.64
C ASN A 61 13.39 -3.33 -10.96
N LYS A 62 14.67 -2.98 -10.88
CA LYS A 62 15.52 -2.80 -12.07
C LYS A 62 15.80 -4.09 -12.84
N ASN A 63 15.67 -5.26 -12.19
CA ASN A 63 15.93 -6.54 -12.83
C ASN A 63 14.76 -7.00 -13.69
N THR A 64 13.52 -6.70 -13.28
CA THR A 64 12.30 -7.12 -14.00
C THR A 64 11.64 -5.99 -14.78
N GLY A 65 11.97 -4.73 -14.49
CA GLY A 65 11.28 -3.56 -15.02
C GLY A 65 9.94 -3.25 -14.33
N ASP A 66 9.59 -3.99 -13.27
CA ASP A 66 8.35 -3.78 -12.53
C ASP A 66 8.35 -2.46 -11.77
N ILE A 67 7.24 -1.72 -11.86
CA ILE A 67 7.09 -0.40 -11.25
C ILE A 67 5.73 -0.26 -10.59
N VAL A 68 5.70 0.33 -9.40
CA VAL A 68 4.46 0.73 -8.72
C VAL A 68 4.60 2.11 -8.08
N VAL A 69 3.54 2.90 -8.20
CA VAL A 69 3.32 4.12 -7.44
C VAL A 69 2.14 3.88 -6.50
N ILE A 70 2.36 4.10 -5.21
CA ILE A 70 1.38 3.95 -4.14
C ILE A 70 1.12 5.33 -3.56
N THR A 71 -0.10 5.82 -3.67
CA THR A 71 -0.47 7.15 -3.18
C THR A 71 -1.54 7.02 -2.11
N LYS A 72 -1.28 7.58 -0.92
CA LYS A 72 -2.33 7.78 0.09
C LYS A 72 -2.93 9.16 -0.07
N TYR A 73 -4.22 9.21 -0.30
CA TYR A 73 -4.99 10.44 -0.36
C TYR A 73 -5.49 10.85 1.02
N ASN A 74 -5.69 12.16 1.20
CA ASN A 74 -6.21 12.72 2.44
C ASN A 74 -7.66 12.30 2.70
N ASN A 75 -8.45 12.11 1.64
CA ASN A 75 -9.83 11.61 1.71
C ASN A 75 -10.07 10.44 0.72
N SER A 76 -11.18 9.72 0.91
CA SER A 76 -11.49 8.54 0.10
C SER A 76 -12.03 8.88 -1.28
N ASP A 77 -12.59 10.07 -1.48
CA ASP A 77 -13.22 10.43 -2.74
C ASP A 77 -12.18 10.83 -3.79
N ASP A 78 -11.11 11.51 -3.39
CA ASP A 78 -9.93 11.73 -4.23
C ASP A 78 -9.28 10.41 -4.63
N ALA A 79 -9.18 9.44 -3.70
CA ALA A 79 -8.68 8.11 -4.02
C ALA A 79 -9.58 7.40 -5.05
N LYS A 80 -10.91 7.45 -4.89
CA LYS A 80 -11.87 6.87 -5.86
C LYS A 80 -11.76 7.53 -7.22
N LYS A 81 -11.60 8.86 -7.26
CA LYS A 81 -11.42 9.63 -8.49
C LYS A 81 -10.11 9.24 -9.19
N ALA A 82 -9.03 9.10 -8.42
CA ALA A 82 -7.74 8.65 -8.94
C ALA A 82 -7.79 7.21 -9.48
N GLU A 83 -8.48 6.30 -8.80
CA GLU A 83 -8.72 4.94 -9.29
C GLU A 83 -9.51 4.95 -10.61
N SER A 84 -10.61 5.71 -10.65
CA SER A 84 -11.51 5.78 -11.82
C SER A 84 -10.83 6.39 -13.04
N ASN A 85 -9.93 7.36 -12.83
CA ASN A 85 -9.10 7.96 -13.88
C ASN A 85 -7.85 7.12 -14.19
N GLY A 86 -7.59 6.06 -13.43
CA GLY A 86 -6.45 5.18 -13.58
C GLY A 86 -6.50 4.43 -14.91
N ILE A 87 -5.45 4.56 -15.70
CA ILE A 87 -5.34 3.85 -16.98
C ILE A 87 -4.96 2.39 -16.72
N ASN A 88 -5.89 1.48 -17.03
CA ASN A 88 -5.64 0.04 -17.13
C ASN A 88 -5.38 -0.31 -18.60
N VAL A 89 -4.16 -0.74 -18.92
CA VAL A 89 -3.74 -1.06 -20.29
C VAL A 89 -3.01 -2.40 -20.30
N SER A 90 -3.27 -3.19 -21.34
CA SER A 90 -2.57 -4.45 -21.59
C SER A 90 -2.05 -4.45 -23.03
N VAL A 91 -0.74 -4.66 -23.21
CA VAL A 91 -0.09 -4.79 -24.52
C VAL A 91 0.83 -6.02 -24.47
N GLY A 92 0.46 -7.07 -25.21
CA GLY A 92 1.16 -8.35 -25.11
C GLY A 92 1.10 -8.91 -23.68
N SER A 93 2.25 -9.24 -23.10
CA SER A 93 2.39 -9.69 -21.71
C SER A 93 2.49 -8.55 -20.69
N LEU A 94 2.64 -7.30 -21.14
CA LEU A 94 2.76 -6.14 -20.26
C LEU A 94 1.37 -5.65 -19.86
N LYS A 95 1.10 -5.65 -18.55
CA LYS A 95 -0.17 -5.21 -17.98
C LYS A 95 0.07 -4.15 -16.93
N LYS A 96 -0.50 -2.96 -17.16
CA LYS A 96 -0.60 -1.89 -16.18
C LYS A 96 -1.98 -1.94 -15.53
N VAL A 97 -2.01 -1.90 -14.20
CA VAL A 97 -3.25 -1.87 -13.42
C VAL A 97 -3.27 -0.70 -12.44
N THR A 98 -4.46 -0.24 -12.11
CA THR A 98 -4.73 0.65 -11.00
C THR A 98 -5.77 0.02 -10.07
N LYS A 99 -5.46 -0.05 -8.77
CA LYS A 99 -6.33 -0.65 -7.74
C LYS A 99 -6.37 0.27 -6.53
N ARG A 100 -7.48 0.25 -5.78
CA ARG A 100 -7.62 1.03 -4.53
C ARG A 100 -7.96 0.16 -3.33
N GLN A 101 -7.42 0.56 -2.18
CA GLN A 101 -7.81 0.07 -0.86
C GLN A 101 -8.03 1.26 0.08
N GLY A 102 -9.29 1.55 0.38
CA GLY A 102 -9.66 2.73 1.17
C GLY A 102 -9.18 4.03 0.52
N LYS A 103 -8.28 4.75 1.20
CA LYS A 103 -7.67 6.00 0.74
C LYS A 103 -6.37 5.80 -0.07
N ILE A 104 -5.96 4.57 -0.35
CA ILE A 104 -4.68 4.27 -0.98
C ILE A 104 -4.91 3.72 -2.38
N VAL A 105 -4.24 4.28 -3.36
CA VAL A 105 -4.27 3.83 -4.76
C VAL A 105 -2.90 3.29 -5.14
N PHE A 106 -2.90 2.13 -5.78
CA PHE A 106 -1.74 1.43 -6.32
C PHE A 106 -1.84 1.48 -7.84
N SER A 107 -0.85 2.04 -8.52
CA SER A 107 -0.81 2.11 -9.98
C SER A 107 0.55 1.70 -10.50
N GLY A 108 0.60 0.75 -11.43
CA GLY A 108 1.86 0.18 -11.87
C GLY A 108 1.71 -1.09 -12.71
N THR A 109 2.80 -1.82 -12.90
CA THR A 109 2.74 -3.16 -13.48
C THR A 109 1.92 -4.08 -12.57
N GLU A 110 1.23 -5.05 -13.16
CA GLU A 110 0.37 -5.95 -12.38
C GLU A 110 1.15 -6.69 -11.28
N GLN A 111 2.39 -7.09 -11.57
CA GLN A 111 3.24 -7.78 -10.59
C GLN A 111 3.66 -6.83 -9.45
N ALA A 112 4.09 -5.61 -9.75
CA ALA A 112 4.44 -4.64 -8.71
C ALA A 112 3.26 -4.26 -7.82
N VAL A 113 2.05 -4.16 -8.39
CA VAL A 113 0.83 -3.91 -7.62
C VAL A 113 0.48 -5.10 -6.73
N LYS A 114 0.64 -6.35 -7.21
CA LYS A 114 0.49 -7.56 -6.37
C LYS A 114 1.52 -7.64 -5.26
N ASP A 115 2.76 -7.20 -5.52
CA ASP A 115 3.83 -7.18 -4.52
C ASP A 115 3.60 -6.11 -3.44
N ALA A 116 2.95 -4.99 -3.80
CA ALA A 116 2.65 -3.89 -2.90
C ALA A 116 1.45 -4.14 -2.00
N MET A 117 0.34 -4.69 -2.53
CA MET A 117 -0.89 -5.00 -1.78
C MET A 117 -0.72 -6.22 -0.89
#